data_AF-A0A8B9VK80-F1
#
_entry.id   AF-A0A8B9VK80-F1
#
_cell.length_a   1.000
_cell.length_b   1.000
_cell.length_c   1.000
_cell.angle_alpha   90.00
_cell.angle_beta   90.00
_cell.angle_gamma   90.00
#
_symmetry.space_group_name_H-M   'P 1'
#
loop_
_entity.id
_entity.type
_entity.pdbx_description
1 polymer ?
#
loop_
_entity_poly.entity_id
_entity_poly.type
_entity_poly.pdbx_seq_one_letter_code
_entity_poly.pdbx_strand_id
1 'polypeptide(L)' 'MERFSLFNPLLFTSSRRVQHTAVRQAHHKHEPNFHDKYGNLVLLGGAAVFATVWGYVFTQAGIEWGLSPVGRITPKEWRE' A
#
# COMPACT_ATOMS: atom_id res chain seq x y z
N MET A 1 -61.75 -1.38 -27.08
CA MET A 1 -60.78 -0.28 -26.89
C MET A 1 -59.71 -0.75 -25.94
N GLU A 2 -58.56 -1.12 -26.49
CA GLU A 2 -57.38 -1.55 -25.74
C GLU A 2 -56.77 -0.39 -24.94
N ARG A 3 -56.38 -0.66 -23.69
CA ARG A 3 -55.36 0.13 -23.01
C ARG A 3 -54.41 -0.84 -22.30
N PHE A 4 -53.39 -1.26 -23.05
CA PHE A 4 -52.23 -1.94 -22.48
C PHE A 4 -51.53 -1.01 -21.49
N SER A 5 -51.64 -1.31 -20.19
CA SER A 5 -50.86 -0.66 -19.16
C SER A 5 -49.45 -1.23 -19.21
N LEU A 6 -48.52 -0.53 -19.87
CA LEU A 6 -47.11 -0.88 -19.95
C LEU A 6 -46.40 -0.55 -18.62
N PHE A 7 -46.81 -1.19 -17.53
CA PHE A 7 -46.01 -1.22 -16.32
C PHE A 7 -44.96 -2.32 -16.49
N ASN A 8 -43.72 -1.92 -16.78
CA ASN A 8 -42.60 -2.86 -16.95
C ASN A 8 -41.87 -3.00 -15.60
N PRO A 9 -42.16 -4.05 -14.79
CA PRO A 9 -41.65 -4.18 -13.41
C PRO A 9 -40.11 -4.25 -13.33
N LEU A 10 -39.47 -4.64 -14.43
CA LEU A 10 -38.01 -4.66 -14.56
C LEU A 10 -37.40 -3.25 -14.52
N LEU A 11 -38.06 -2.26 -15.14
CA LEU A 11 -37.60 -0.87 -15.12
C LEU A 11 -37.75 -0.25 -13.72
N PHE A 12 -38.85 -0.55 -13.03
CA PHE A 12 -39.10 -0.08 -11.66
C PHE A 12 -38.13 -0.68 -10.64
N THR A 13 -37.80 -1.96 -10.76
CA THR A 13 -36.83 -2.61 -9.87
C THR A 13 -35.39 -2.19 -10.16
N SER A 14 -35.07 -1.90 -11.41
CA SER A 14 -33.78 -1.32 -11.81
C SER A 14 -33.60 0.09 -11.25
N SER A 15 -34.59 0.97 -11.44
CA SER A 15 -34.54 2.34 -10.92
C SER A 15 -34.45 2.37 -9.39
N ARG A 16 -35.20 1.52 -8.69
CA ARG A 16 -35.13 1.40 -7.21
C ARG A 16 -33.76 0.89 -6.74
N ARG A 17 -33.12 -0.01 -7.49
CA ARG A 17 -31.75 -0.47 -7.18
C ARG A 17 -30.73 0.63 -7.38
N VAL A 18 -30.82 1.36 -8.49
CA VAL A 18 -29.94 2.50 -8.78
C VAL A 18 -30.09 3.59 -7.72
N GLN A 19 -31.33 3.93 -7.33
CA GLN A 19 -31.58 4.88 -6.25
C GLN A 19 -31.04 4.39 -4.91
N HIS A 20 -31.21 3.11 -4.57
CA HIS A 20 -30.69 2.55 -3.33
C HIS A 20 -29.15 2.54 -3.29
N THR A 21 -28.48 2.26 -4.41
CA THR A 21 -27.01 2.37 -4.53
C THR A 21 -26.55 3.84 -4.47
N ALA A 22 -27.25 4.76 -5.13
CA ALA A 22 -26.96 6.19 -5.09
C ALA A 22 -27.16 6.79 -3.69
N VAL A 23 -28.20 6.36 -2.97
CA VAL A 23 -28.45 6.75 -1.57
C VAL A 23 -27.35 6.19 -0.66
N ARG A 24 -26.92 4.94 -0.84
CA ARG A 24 -25.78 4.38 -0.09
C ARG A 24 -24.48 5.13 -0.38
N GLN A 25 -24.24 5.53 -1.62
CA GLN A 25 -23.08 6.35 -1.96
C GLN A 25 -23.19 7.78 -1.43
N ALA A 26 -24.37 8.40 -1.45
CA ALA A 26 -24.61 9.72 -0.89
C ALA A 26 -24.49 9.73 0.66
N HIS A 27 -24.83 8.61 1.31
CA HIS A 27 -24.61 8.40 2.74
C HIS A 27 -23.21 7.89 3.08
N HIS A 28 -22.45 7.38 2.11
CA HIS A 28 -20.99 7.28 2.20
C HIS A 28 -20.40 8.68 2.07
N LYS A 29 -20.59 9.51 3.10
CA LYS A 29 -19.66 10.60 3.35
C LYS A 29 -18.30 9.94 3.48
N HIS A 30 -17.37 10.31 2.59
CA HIS A 30 -15.99 9.84 2.67
C HIS A 30 -15.38 10.41 3.94
N GLU A 31 -15.59 9.70 5.05
CA GLU A 31 -14.93 9.96 6.31
C GLU A 31 -13.48 9.47 6.19
N PRO A 32 -12.48 10.33 6.41
CA PRO A 32 -11.09 9.94 6.24
C PRO A 32 -10.78 8.78 7.18
N ASN A 33 -10.41 7.65 6.58
CA ASN A 33 -10.02 6.47 7.31
C ASN A 33 -8.57 6.63 7.80
N PHE A 34 -8.03 5.59 8.44
CA PHE A 34 -6.68 5.62 8.99
C PHE A 34 -5.61 5.96 7.93
N HIS A 35 -5.71 5.39 6.73
CA HIS A 35 -4.73 5.60 5.67
C HIS A 35 -4.80 7.03 5.12
N ASP A 36 -5.99 7.63 5.10
CA ASP A 36 -6.18 9.02 4.70
C ASP A 36 -5.53 9.99 5.71
N LYS A 37 -5.60 9.67 7.01
CA LYS A 37 -5.07 10.53 8.08
C LYS A 37 -3.58 10.32 8.37
N TYR A 38 -3.12 9.07 8.32
CA TYR A 38 -1.80 8.69 8.84
C TYR A 38 -0.95 7.90 7.84
N GLY A 39 -1.48 7.52 6.68
CA GLY A 39 -0.79 6.65 5.73
C GLY A 39 0.58 7.18 5.33
N ASN A 40 0.66 8.45 4.93
CA ASN A 40 1.94 9.07 4.55
C ASN A 40 2.91 9.19 5.73
N LEU A 41 2.40 9.53 6.93
CA LEU A 41 3.22 9.67 8.13
C LEU A 41 3.83 8.32 8.54
N VAL A 42 3.00 7.27 8.57
CA VAL A 42 3.44 5.91 8.89
C VAL A 42 4.40 5.38 7.85
N LEU A 43 4.13 5.63 6.56
CA LEU A 43 4.99 5.17 5.47
C LEU A 43 6.38 5.83 5.54
N LEU A 44 6.42 7.16 5.62
CA LEU A 44 7.69 7.89 5.66
C LEU A 44 8.46 7.63 6.96
N GLY A 45 7.77 7.64 8.10
CA GLY A 45 8.38 7.35 9.41
C GLY A 45 8.92 5.92 9.48
N GLY A 46 8.14 4.94 9.02
CA GLY A 46 8.56 3.54 8.96
C GLY A 46 9.76 3.33 8.04
N ALA A 47 9.74 3.94 6.85
CA ALA A 47 10.87 3.88 5.92
C ALA A 47 12.15 4.51 6.51
N ALA A 48 12.02 5.67 7.17
CA ALA A 48 13.15 6.35 7.79
C ALA A 48 13.75 5.52 8.94
N VAL A 49 12.92 4.99 9.84
CA VAL A 49 13.38 4.12 10.95
C VAL A 49 14.03 2.85 10.41
N PHE A 50 13.39 2.18 9.44
CA PHE A 50 13.93 0.98 8.82
C PHE A 50 15.32 1.24 8.21
N ALA A 51 15.43 2.27 7.37
CA ALA A 51 16.68 2.61 6.70
C ALA A 51 17.77 3.00 7.71
N THR A 52 17.41 3.73 8.77
CA THR A 52 18.38 4.15 9.80
C THR A 52 18.91 2.95 10.59
N VAL A 53 18.01 2.09 11.10
CA VAL A 53 18.39 0.92 11.90
C VAL A 53 19.21 -0.06 11.06
N TRP A 54 18.72 -0.41 9.86
CA TRP A 54 19.45 -1.36 9.01
C TRP A 54 20.73 -0.76 8.43
N GLY A 55 20.74 0.53 8.11
CA GLY A 55 21.96 1.24 7.71
C GLY A 55 23.03 1.16 8.80
N TYR A 56 22.65 1.38 10.07
CA TYR A 56 23.53 1.18 11.21
C TYR A 56 24.02 -0.27 11.31
N VAL A 57 23.12 -1.26 11.23
CA VAL A 57 23.49 -2.68 11.29
C VAL A 57 24.49 -3.05 10.19
N PHE A 58 24.28 -2.59 8.96
CA PHE A 58 25.15 -2.92 7.84
C PHE A 58 26.54 -2.30 7.94
N THR A 59 26.68 -1.13 8.57
CA THR A 59 27.90 -0.32 8.47
C THR A 59 28.62 -0.08 9.79
N GLN A 60 27.90 -0.03 10.91
CA GLN A 60 28.42 0.44 12.19
C GLN A 60 28.34 -0.62 13.30
N ALA A 61 27.54 -1.67 13.14
CA ALA A 61 27.44 -2.74 14.13
C ALA A 61 28.68 -3.67 14.20
N GLY A 62 29.73 -3.40 13.41
CA GLY A 62 30.97 -4.18 13.43
C GLY A 62 30.84 -5.60 12.86
N ILE A 63 29.82 -5.86 12.03
CA ILE A 63 29.59 -7.19 11.44
C ILE A 63 30.62 -7.46 10.34
N GLU A 64 31.33 -8.58 10.46
CA GLU A 64 32.19 -9.09 9.40
C GLU A 64 31.36 -9.79 8.33
N TRP A 65 31.24 -9.16 7.16
CA TRP A 65 30.41 -9.68 6.05
C TRP A 65 31.09 -10.73 5.18
N GLY A 66 32.40 -10.97 5.34
CA GLY A 66 33.13 -11.95 4.53
C GLY A 66 33.08 -11.67 3.02
N LEU A 67 33.06 -10.38 2.62
CA LEU A 67 32.98 -9.99 1.21
C LEU A 67 34.19 -10.50 0.42
N SER A 68 33.99 -10.76 -0.87
CA SER A 68 35.05 -11.27 -1.75
C SER A 68 36.31 -10.39 -1.68
N PRO A 69 37.50 -11.00 -1.50
CA PRO A 69 38.77 -10.28 -1.40
C PRO A 69 39.27 -9.78 -2.76
N VAL A 70 38.72 -10.30 -3.87
CA VAL A 70 39.15 -9.99 -5.24
C VAL A 70 39.00 -8.50 -5.52
N GLY A 71 40.10 -7.85 -5.89
CA GLY A 71 40.14 -6.40 -6.18
C GLY A 71 40.06 -5.49 -4.94
N ARG A 72 40.06 -6.05 -3.72
CA ARG A 72 40.02 -5.29 -2.46
C ARG A 72 41.25 -5.51 -1.58
N ILE A 73 41.77 -6.74 -1.56
CA ILE A 73 42.89 -7.14 -0.70
C ILE A 73 44.07 -7.53 -1.59
N THR A 74 45.24 -6.94 -1.35
CA THR A 74 46.49 -7.35 -1.99
C THR A 74 46.99 -8.64 -1.33
N PRO A 75 47.18 -9.74 -2.07
CA PRO A 75 47.74 -10.97 -1.51
C PRO A 75 49.12 -10.72 -0.90
N LYS A 76 49.36 -11.30 0.28
CA LYS A 76 50.65 -11.27 0.96
C LYS A 76 51.27 -12.67 0.91
N GLU A 77 52.56 -12.76 0.60
CA GLU A 77 53.31 -14.01 0.72
C GLU A 77 53.24 -14.51 2.17
N TRP A 78 52.82 -15.76 2.32
CA TRP A 78 52.53 -16.36 3.62
C TRP A 78 53.57 -17.40 4.05
N ARG A 79 54.54 -17.72 3.18
CA ARG A 79 55.62 -18.67 3.43
C ARG A 79 56.96 -18.05 3.02
N GLU A 80 57.99 -18.29 3.82
CA GLU A 80 59.40 -17.93 3.54
C GLU A 80 60.05 -18.85 2.49
#